data_AF-K8Z9M9-F1
#
_entry.id   AF-K8Z9M9-F1
#
_cell.length_a   1.000
_cell.length_b   1.000
_cell.length_c   1.000
_cell.angle_alpha   90.00
_cell.angle_beta   90.00
_cell.angle_gamma   90.00
#
_symmetry.space_group_name_H-M   'P 1'
#
loop_
_entity.id
_entity.type
_entity.pdbx_description
1 polymer ?
#
loop_
_entity_poly.entity_id
_entity_poly.type
_entity_poly.pdbx_seq_one_letter_code
_entity_poly.pdbx_strand_id
1 'polypeptide(L)'
;MEVKVEYEGNQPVYQIKLQKRAAEWEGIFNAQTKKLLYTEQEEEYDNRTMNFSSIRLNPKKAISFAKKKVGGIPTSWQLELEQIGEPPIYTIDLKRMEDGKIEEAEVKIDSGTGKVISVEKELDEIDD
;
A
#
# COMPACT_ATOMS: atom_id res chain seq x y z
N MET A 1 5.00 -8.83 -7.86
CA MET A 1 5.19 -8.75 -6.39
C MET A 1 4.45 -7.53 -5.90
N GLU A 2 3.79 -7.65 -4.77
CA GLU A 2 3.03 -6.59 -4.11
C GLU A 2 3.29 -6.69 -2.59
N VAL A 3 3.31 -5.55 -1.91
CA VAL A 3 3.31 -5.51 -0.44
C VAL A 3 2.20 -4.58 0.01
N LYS A 4 1.23 -5.10 0.76
CA LYS A 4 0.15 -4.33 1.35
C LYS A 4 0.21 -4.41 2.87
N VAL A 5 -0.14 -3.31 3.54
CA VAL A 5 -0.36 -3.25 4.97
C VAL A 5 -1.73 -2.68 5.24
N GLU A 6 -2.50 -3.42 6.02
CA GLU A 6 -3.81 -3.02 6.50
C GLU A 6 -3.80 -2.96 8.02
N TYR A 7 -4.56 -2.02 8.57
CA TYR A 7 -4.73 -1.83 10.00
C TYR A 7 -6.13 -2.29 10.42
N GLU A 8 -6.33 -3.61 10.52
CA GLU A 8 -7.57 -4.17 11.06
C GLU A 8 -7.53 -4.18 12.60
N GLY A 9 -8.52 -3.56 13.24
CA GLY A 9 -8.67 -3.62 14.71
C GLY A 9 -7.44 -3.13 15.50
N ASN A 10 -6.67 -2.20 14.94
CA ASN A 10 -5.42 -1.66 15.51
C ASN A 10 -4.22 -2.64 15.51
N GLN A 11 -4.31 -3.77 14.80
CA GLN A 11 -3.18 -4.67 14.53
C GLN A 11 -2.78 -4.59 13.05
N PRO A 12 -1.55 -4.15 12.73
CA PRO A 12 -1.09 -4.16 11.36
C PRO A 12 -0.86 -5.60 10.90
N VAL A 13 -1.28 -5.90 9.68
CA VAL A 13 -0.94 -7.13 8.96
C VAL A 13 -0.15 -6.77 7.71
N TYR A 14 0.88 -7.56 7.38
CA TYR A 14 1.57 -7.47 6.09
C TYR A 14 1.02 -8.55 5.19
N GLN A 15 0.46 -8.19 4.04
CA GLN A 15 0.23 -9.10 2.94
C GLN A 15 1.38 -8.93 1.95
N ILE A 16 2.03 -10.03 1.60
CA ILE A 16 3.13 -10.06 0.65
C ILE A 16 2.75 -11.04 -0.44
N LYS A 17 2.61 -10.55 -1.67
CA LYS A 17 2.45 -11.39 -2.86
C LYS A 17 3.76 -11.49 -3.61
N LEU A 18 4.26 -12.70 -3.78
CA LEU A 18 5.49 -13.00 -4.51
C LEU A 18 5.16 -13.84 -5.73
N GLN A 19 5.60 -13.37 -6.90
CA GLN A 19 5.49 -14.14 -8.12
C GLN A 19 6.86 -14.62 -8.59
N LYS A 20 6.93 -15.92 -8.89
CA LYS A 20 8.13 -16.53 -9.45
C LYS A 20 7.73 -17.56 -10.49
N ARG A 21 8.07 -17.28 -11.75
CA ARG A 21 7.65 -18.09 -12.92
C ARG A 21 6.11 -18.10 -13.01
N ALA A 22 5.48 -19.26 -13.10
CA ALA A 22 4.03 -19.44 -13.22
C ALA A 22 3.33 -19.64 -11.87
N ALA A 23 3.96 -19.23 -10.76
CA ALA A 23 3.40 -19.39 -9.42
C ALA A 23 3.37 -18.03 -8.71
N GLU A 24 2.18 -17.67 -8.23
CA GLU A 24 1.96 -16.62 -7.25
C GLU A 24 1.89 -17.25 -5.86
N TRP A 25 2.50 -16.57 -4.89
CA TRP A 25 2.48 -16.92 -3.48
C TRP A 25 1.95 -15.72 -2.72
N GLU A 26 0.92 -15.92 -1.92
CA GLU A 26 0.47 -14.94 -0.96
C GLU A 26 0.88 -15.38 0.45
N GLY A 27 1.37 -14.43 1.24
CA GLY A 27 1.61 -14.63 2.67
C GLY A 27 1.10 -13.44 3.47
N ILE A 28 0.26 -13.72 4.48
CA ILE A 28 -0.20 -12.74 5.45
C ILE A 28 0.57 -12.94 6.75
N PHE A 29 1.17 -11.87 7.26
CA PHE A 29 2.01 -11.88 8.46
C PHE A 29 1.50 -10.88 9.48
N ASN A 30 1.51 -11.26 10.75
CA ASN A 30 1.30 -10.31 11.83
C ASN A 30 2.47 -9.31 11.87
N ALA A 31 2.19 -8.02 11.73
CA ALA A 31 3.26 -7.04 11.55
C ALA A 31 4.11 -6.77 12.81
N GLN A 32 3.60 -7.11 13.99
CA GLN A 32 4.31 -6.93 15.25
C GLN A 32 5.22 -8.13 15.57
N THR A 33 4.64 -9.34 15.48
CA THR A 33 5.32 -10.59 15.85
C THR A 33 6.09 -11.22 14.70
N LYS A 34 5.84 -10.78 13.46
CA LYS A 34 6.36 -11.34 12.20
C LYS A 34 5.96 -12.81 11.98
N LYS A 35 4.96 -13.30 12.71
CA LYS A 35 4.42 -14.65 12.52
C LYS A 35 3.60 -14.71 11.24
N LEU A 36 3.85 -15.74 10.43
CA LEU A 36 2.96 -16.10 9.31
C LEU A 36 1.60 -16.49 9.89
N LEU A 37 0.55 -15.86 9.38
CA LEU A 37 -0.83 -16.12 9.76
C LEU A 37 -1.52 -17.00 8.72
N TYR A 38 -1.24 -16.74 7.44
CA TYR A 38 -1.85 -17.42 6.32
C TYR A 38 -0.90 -17.45 5.12
N THR A 39 -0.97 -18.50 4.31
CA THR A 39 -0.26 -18.57 3.04
C THR A 39 -1.08 -19.34 2.02
N GLU A 40 -1.05 -18.86 0.79
CA GLU A 40 -1.69 -19.48 -0.37
C GLU A 40 -0.72 -19.51 -1.55
N GLN A 41 -0.94 -20.45 -2.47
CA GLN A 41 -0.21 -20.56 -3.71
C GLN A 41 -1.19 -20.82 -4.85
N GLU A 42 -1.11 -20.02 -5.91
CA GLU A 42 -1.90 -20.18 -7.12
C GLU A 42 -0.99 -20.22 -8.37
N GLU A 43 -1.48 -20.88 -9.43
CA GLU A 43 -0.82 -20.85 -10.74
C GLU A 43 -1.27 -19.60 -11.51
N GLU A 44 -0.40 -18.61 -11.61
CA GLU A 44 -0.67 -17.35 -12.32
C GLU A 44 0.52 -16.94 -13.19
N TYR A 45 0.22 -16.50 -14.42
CA TYR A 45 1.21 -16.07 -15.41
C TYR A 45 1.22 -14.54 -15.53
N ASP A 46 2.03 -13.89 -14.71
CA ASP A 46 2.47 -12.51 -14.88
C ASP A 46 4.01 -12.48 -14.80
N ASN A 47 4.63 -11.91 -15.83
CA ASN A 47 6.09 -11.87 -16.00
C ASN A 47 6.70 -10.54 -15.50
N ARG A 48 5.90 -9.67 -14.90
CA ARG A 48 6.36 -8.42 -14.30
C ARG A 48 7.19 -8.71 -13.05
N THR A 49 8.38 -8.14 -12.98
CA THR A 49 9.28 -8.28 -11.84
C THR A 49 9.62 -6.92 -11.25
N MET A 50 9.42 -6.77 -9.94
CA MET A 50 9.84 -5.58 -9.22
C MET A 50 11.36 -5.50 -9.15
N ASN A 51 11.91 -4.37 -9.57
CA ASN A 51 13.31 -4.07 -9.34
C ASN A 51 13.49 -3.31 -8.02
N PHE A 52 13.85 -4.00 -6.94
CA PHE A 52 14.09 -3.37 -5.64
C PHE A 52 15.20 -2.33 -5.65
N SER A 53 16.13 -2.41 -6.59
CA SER A 53 17.22 -1.44 -6.70
C SER A 53 16.76 -0.07 -7.19
N SER A 54 15.50 0.10 -7.61
CA SER A 54 14.92 1.42 -7.94
C SER A 54 14.23 2.08 -6.74
N ILE A 55 13.87 1.32 -5.70
CA ILE A 55 13.22 1.85 -4.49
C ILE A 55 14.24 2.66 -3.69
N ARG A 56 13.89 3.89 -3.32
CA ARG A 56 14.70 4.78 -2.47
C ARG A 56 13.98 5.21 -1.20
N LEU A 57 12.67 5.03 -1.16
CA LEU A 57 11.83 5.36 -0.03
C LEU A 57 11.43 4.11 0.73
N ASN A 58 11.34 4.25 2.04
CA ASN A 58 10.68 3.26 2.87
C ASN A 58 9.22 3.68 3.10
N PRO A 59 8.35 2.76 3.55
CA PRO A 59 6.93 3.06 3.74
C PRO A 59 6.69 4.23 4.71
N LYS A 60 7.49 4.34 5.78
CA LYS A 60 7.36 5.42 6.77
C LYS A 60 7.55 6.81 6.14
N LYS A 61 8.49 6.95 5.21
CA LYS A 61 8.70 8.21 4.48
C LYS A 61 7.56 8.49 3.50
N ALA A 62 7.10 7.49 2.76
CA ALA A 62 5.95 7.64 1.85
C ALA A 62 4.68 8.08 2.61
N ILE A 63 4.37 7.43 3.74
CA ILE A 63 3.27 7.82 4.63
C ILE A 63 3.43 9.27 5.11
N SER A 64 4.66 9.68 5.47
CA SER A 64 4.90 11.06 5.89
C SER A 64 4.64 12.07 4.77
N PHE A 65 4.97 11.74 3.52
CA PHE A 65 4.69 12.59 2.36
C PHE A 65 3.18 12.67 2.08
N ALA A 66 2.46 11.55 2.12
CA ALA A 66 1.01 11.52 1.97
C ALA A 66 0.32 12.36 3.07
N LYS A 67 0.68 12.16 4.34
CA LYS A 67 0.17 12.97 5.46
C LYS A 67 0.41 14.47 5.27
N LYS A 68 1.59 14.87 4.79
CA LYS A 68 1.88 16.28 4.51
C LYS A 68 1.03 16.83 3.35
N LYS A 69 0.61 15.97 2.42
CA LYS A 69 -0.13 16.37 1.23
C LYS A 69 -1.63 16.52 1.50
N VAL A 70 -2.24 15.60 2.26
CA VAL A 70 -3.71 15.55 2.46
C VAL A 70 -4.16 15.58 3.91
N GLY A 71 -3.25 15.46 4.89
CA GLY A 71 -3.60 15.34 6.30
C GLY A 71 -4.08 13.92 6.66
N GLY A 72 -4.82 13.78 7.77
CA GLY A 72 -5.47 12.52 8.14
C GLY A 72 -4.59 11.45 8.79
N ILE A 73 -5.23 10.33 9.10
CA ILE A 73 -4.65 9.15 9.74
C ILE A 73 -4.54 8.05 8.67
N PRO A 74 -3.34 7.48 8.44
CA PRO A 74 -3.15 6.44 7.46
C PRO A 74 -3.83 5.16 7.93
N THR A 75 -4.60 4.54 7.04
CA THR A 75 -5.35 3.30 7.29
C THR A 75 -4.76 2.11 6.59
N SER A 76 -4.00 2.32 5.52
CA SER A 76 -3.28 1.29 4.79
C SER A 76 -2.16 1.89 3.95
N TRP A 77 -1.25 1.03 3.50
CA TRP A 77 -0.36 1.36 2.39
C TRP A 77 -0.06 0.12 1.56
N GLN A 78 0.13 0.32 0.27
CA GLN A 78 0.52 -0.70 -0.69
C GLN A 78 1.75 -0.25 -1.46
N LEU A 79 2.56 -1.20 -1.89
CA LEU A 79 3.65 -1.02 -2.84
C LEU A 79 3.42 -1.98 -4.00
N GLU A 80 3.19 -1.44 -5.18
CA GLU A 80 2.89 -2.22 -6.39
C GLU A 80 3.73 -1.73 -7.59
N LEU A 81 3.96 -2.62 -8.55
CA LEU A 81 4.56 -2.29 -9.83
C LEU A 81 3.46 -2.14 -10.88
N GLU A 82 3.01 -0.91 -11.10
CA GLU A 82 1.96 -0.64 -12.09
C GLU A 82 2.50 -0.81 -13.53
N GLN A 83 3.75 -0.40 -13.81
CA GLN A 83 4.36 -0.45 -15.14
C GLN A 83 5.76 -1.08 -15.16
N ILE A 84 6.06 -1.89 -16.19
CA ILE A 84 7.38 -2.48 -16.41
C ILE A 84 8.41 -1.38 -16.69
N GLY A 85 9.54 -1.43 -15.97
CA GLY A 85 10.65 -0.51 -16.17
C GLY A 85 10.55 0.79 -15.37
N GLU A 86 9.40 1.05 -14.75
CA GLU A 86 9.22 2.17 -13.82
C GLU A 86 9.52 1.73 -12.37
N PRO A 87 9.87 2.68 -11.48
CA PRO A 87 9.88 2.40 -10.05
C PRO A 87 8.50 1.95 -9.57
N PRO A 88 8.42 1.05 -8.58
CA PRO A 88 7.17 0.75 -7.89
C PRO A 88 6.49 2.01 -7.32
N ILE A 89 5.18 1.97 -7.16
CA ILE A 89 4.37 3.05 -6.62
C ILE A 89 3.89 2.68 -5.22
N TYR A 90 4.05 3.62 -4.29
CA TYR A 90 3.39 3.57 -3.00
C TYR A 90 1.98 4.14 -3.13
N THR A 91 0.97 3.37 -2.75
CA THR A 91 -0.40 3.84 -2.56
C THR A 91 -0.65 3.95 -1.06
N ILE A 92 -1.03 5.13 -0.57
CA ILE A 92 -1.30 5.37 0.86
C ILE A 92 -2.75 5.82 1.01
N ASP A 93 -3.51 5.10 1.81
CA ASP A 93 -4.88 5.47 2.17
C ASP A 93 -4.88 6.21 3.50
N LEU A 94 -5.60 7.33 3.54
CA LEU A 94 -5.74 8.18 4.73
C LEU A 94 -7.21 8.51 4.95
N LYS A 95 -7.62 8.51 6.21
CA LYS A 95 -8.95 8.97 6.62
C LYS A 95 -8.85 10.20 7.50
N ARG A 96 -9.74 11.17 7.30
CA ARG A 96 -9.92 12.34 8.20
C ARG A 96 -11.40 12.60 8.44
N MET A 97 -11.74 13.02 9.65
CA MET A 97 -13.07 13.54 9.96
C MET A 97 -13.06 15.06 9.81
N GLU A 98 -14.01 15.59 9.06
CA GLU A 98 -14.23 17.03 8.86
C GLU A 98 -15.74 17.28 8.87
N ASP A 99 -16.21 18.15 9.76
CA ASP A 99 -17.62 18.55 9.89
C ASP A 99 -18.64 17.39 9.93
N GLY A 100 -18.30 16.30 10.63
CA GLY A 100 -19.17 15.13 10.77
C GLY A 100 -19.17 14.18 9.57
N LYS A 101 -18.35 14.46 8.55
CA LYS A 101 -18.14 13.59 7.38
C LYS A 101 -16.79 12.90 7.44
N ILE A 102 -16.70 11.73 6.83
CA ILE A 102 -15.43 11.01 6.66
C ILE A 102 -14.92 11.35 5.26
N GLU A 103 -13.74 11.97 5.18
CA GLU A 103 -13.00 12.07 3.92
C GLU A 103 -11.95 10.97 3.89
N GLU A 104 -12.01 10.15 2.84
CA GLU A 104 -10.98 9.19 2.48
C GLU A 104 -10.12 9.77 1.37
N ALA A 105 -8.81 9.53 1.44
CA ALA A 105 -7.87 9.98 0.44
C ALA A 105 -6.88 8.87 0.10
N GLU A 106 -6.73 8.61 -1.19
CA GLU A 106 -5.68 7.76 -1.75
C GLU A 106 -4.57 8.65 -2.31
N VAL A 107 -3.32 8.39 -1.92
CA VAL A 107 -2.15 9.13 -2.42
C VAL A 107 -1.15 8.17 -3.04
N LYS A 108 -0.93 8.31 -4.35
CA LYS A 108 0.09 7.56 -5.11
C LYS A 108 1.42 8.30 -5.14
N ILE A 109 2.52 7.64 -4.78
CA ILE A 109 3.85 8.22 -4.63
C ILE A 109 4.90 7.34 -5.32
N ASP A 110 5.72 7.94 -6.17
CA ASP A 110 6.86 7.28 -6.80
C ASP A 110 7.88 6.81 -5.73
N SER A 111 8.17 5.51 -5.67
CA SER A 111 9.05 4.94 -4.62
C SER A 111 10.53 5.28 -4.78
N GLY A 112 10.95 5.75 -5.97
CA GLY A 112 12.33 6.14 -6.28
C GLY A 112 12.64 7.60 -5.93
N THR A 113 11.66 8.49 -6.02
CA THR A 113 11.83 9.94 -5.94
C THR A 113 11.02 10.59 -4.82
N GLY A 114 9.87 9.99 -4.46
CA GLY A 114 8.93 10.56 -3.49
C GLY A 114 7.99 11.60 -4.07
N LYS A 115 7.98 11.74 -5.39
CA LYS A 115 7.03 12.59 -6.07
C LYS A 115 5.62 12.01 -5.92
N VAL A 116 4.69 12.86 -5.49
CA VAL A 116 3.26 12.52 -5.52
C VAL A 116 2.81 12.47 -6.98
N ILE A 117 2.27 11.33 -7.39
CA ILE A 117 1.78 11.04 -8.74
C ILE A 117 0.31 11.39 -8.84
N SER A 118 -0.50 10.90 -7.90
CA SER A 118 -1.95 11.12 -7.85
C SER A 118 -2.42 11.38 -6.42
N VAL A 119 -3.53 12.10 -6.31
CA VAL A 119 -4.29 12.28 -5.08
C VAL A 119 -5.77 12.17 -5.45
N GLU A 120 -6.44 11.18 -4.89
CA GLU A 120 -7.88 10.95 -5.07
C GLU A 120 -8.54 11.11 -3.70
N LYS A 121 -9.73 11.72 -3.69
CA LYS A 121 -10.46 12.03 -2.45
C LYS A 121 -11.93 11.66 -2.62
N GLU A 122 -12.46 10.99 -1.63
CA GLU A 122 -13.86 10.57 -1.59
C GLU A 122 -14.47 11.03 -0.26
N LEU A 123 -15.70 11.52 -0.30
CA LEU A 123 -16.46 11.94 0.87
C LEU A 123 -17.56 10.92 1.12
N ASP A 124 -17.50 10.28 2.29
CA ASP A 124 -18.55 9.40 2.77
C ASP A 124 -19.43 10.20 3.75
N GLU A 125 -20.72 10.33 3.41
CA GLU A 125 -21.71 10.91 4.30
C GLU A 125 -22.16 9.83 5.28
N ILE A 126 -22.08 10.12 6.58
CA ILE A 126 -22.68 9.24 7.59
C ILE A 126 -24.19 9.41 7.46
N ASP A 127 -24.87 8.47 6.80
CA ASP A 127 -26.33 8.38 6.80
C ASP A 127 -26.81 8.15 8.24
N ASP A 128 -27.64 9.08 8.76
CA ASP A 128 -28.17 9.12 10.14
C ASP A 128 -29.31 8.10 10.37
#